data_AF-A0A967WS41-F1
#
_entry.id   AF-A0A967WS41-F1
#
_cell.length_a   1.000
_cell.length_b   1.000
_cell.length_c   1.000
_cell.angle_alpha   90.00
_cell.angle_beta   90.00
_cell.angle_gamma   90.00
#
_symmetry.space_group_name_H-M   'P 1'
#
loop_
_entity.id
_entity.type
_entity.pdbx_description
1 polymer ?
#
loop_
_entity_poly.entity_id
_entity_poly.type
_entity_poly.pdbx_seq_one_letter_code
_entity_poly.pdbx_strand_id
1 'polypeptide(L)'
;MSRRSVEDLCQSVIEGVSNRAARALVSKVFHDEAHEHDWEQEPTAAAALLLDRALNDDGESELGLALTLRRPVVAIGAPVEAYMPRVAQRLHTRLIIPPHAEVANAVGAVAGGVVQRYRVLISPIEDGEALRVHLPHGVRDLSSLDEAVAHAEEEMDGWIRSQARQAGAVQVEVQMERQDREALVSSGWGDQIYLGTELTFIAVGRPSPAM
;
A
#
# COMPACT_ATOMS: atom_id res chain seq x y z
N MET A 1 -29.26 -35.73 -5.90
CA MET A 1 -28.01 -35.02 -5.56
C MET A 1 -27.56 -35.47 -4.19
N SER A 2 -26.48 -36.25 -4.10
CA SER A 2 -25.93 -36.66 -2.79
C SER A 2 -25.43 -35.42 -2.06
N ARG A 3 -25.88 -35.18 -0.82
CA ARG A 3 -25.32 -34.12 0.03
C ARG A 3 -23.88 -34.50 0.34
N ARG A 4 -22.92 -33.65 -0.03
CA ARG A 4 -21.53 -33.78 0.41
C ARG A 4 -21.49 -33.82 1.94
N SER A 5 -20.57 -34.61 2.49
CA SER A 5 -20.34 -34.60 3.94
C SER A 5 -19.80 -33.24 4.39
N VAL A 6 -19.89 -32.94 5.68
CA VAL A 6 -19.34 -31.69 6.24
C VAL A 6 -17.83 -31.68 6.07
N GLU A 7 -17.21 -32.84 6.26
CA GLU A 7 -15.78 -33.08 6.11
C GLU A 7 -15.32 -32.80 4.67
N ASP A 8 -16.03 -33.33 3.66
CA ASP A 8 -15.72 -33.09 2.25
C ASP A 8 -15.81 -31.59 1.91
N LEU A 9 -16.81 -30.90 2.46
CA LEU A 9 -16.97 -29.47 2.26
C LEU A 9 -15.82 -28.69 2.89
N CYS A 10 -15.47 -28.99 4.15
CA CYS A 10 -14.36 -28.34 4.85
C CYS A 10 -13.02 -28.56 4.11
N GLN A 11 -12.77 -29.79 3.66
CA GLN A 11 -11.57 -30.12 2.88
C GLN A 11 -11.53 -29.37 1.55
N SER A 12 -12.66 -29.30 0.83
CA SER A 12 -12.79 -28.52 -0.40
C SER A 12 -12.55 -27.02 -0.20
N VAL A 13 -13.00 -26.46 0.94
CA VAL A 13 -12.74 -25.06 1.29
C VAL A 13 -11.27 -24.83 1.59
N ILE A 14 -10.66 -25.68 2.44
CA ILE A 14 -9.22 -25.59 2.77
C ILE A 14 -8.38 -25.64 1.50
N GLU A 15 -8.70 -26.57 0.61
CA GLU A 15 -8.06 -26.70 -0.69
C GLU A 15 -8.26 -25.43 -1.53
N GLY A 16 -9.50 -25.03 -1.79
CA GLY A 16 -9.77 -23.86 -2.62
C GLY A 16 -9.12 -22.57 -2.11
N VAL A 17 -9.08 -22.35 -0.79
CA VAL A 17 -8.41 -21.19 -0.18
C VAL A 17 -6.90 -21.30 -0.33
N SER A 18 -6.30 -22.47 -0.07
CA SER A 18 -4.87 -22.70 -0.24
C SER A 18 -4.42 -22.45 -1.68
N ASN A 19 -5.20 -22.92 -2.66
CA ASN A 19 -4.84 -22.77 -4.09
C ASN A 19 -4.87 -21.30 -4.50
N ARG A 20 -5.89 -20.56 -4.04
CA ARG A 20 -5.98 -19.10 -4.29
C ARG A 20 -4.82 -18.34 -3.63
N ALA A 21 -4.46 -18.69 -2.41
CA ALA A 21 -3.33 -18.07 -1.71
C ALA A 21 -2.00 -18.35 -2.42
N ALA A 22 -1.76 -19.59 -2.86
CA ALA A 22 -0.57 -19.95 -3.62
C ALA A 22 -0.48 -19.18 -4.94
N ARG A 23 -1.61 -19.08 -5.66
CA ARG A 23 -1.73 -18.28 -6.89
C ARG A 23 -1.41 -16.81 -6.64
N ALA A 24 -1.97 -16.23 -5.58
CA ALA A 24 -1.74 -14.83 -5.22
C ALA A 24 -0.26 -14.54 -4.91
N LEU A 25 0.42 -15.45 -4.18
CA LEU A 25 1.86 -15.31 -3.91
C LEU A 25 2.70 -15.34 -5.18
N VAL A 26 2.44 -16.29 -6.08
CA VAL A 26 3.16 -16.40 -7.36
C VAL A 26 2.90 -15.17 -8.24
N SER A 27 1.64 -14.74 -8.36
CA SER A 27 1.28 -13.52 -9.09
C SER A 27 1.98 -12.29 -8.53
N LYS A 28 2.11 -12.17 -7.19
CA LYS A 28 2.82 -11.05 -6.58
C LYS A 28 4.31 -11.06 -6.89
N VAL A 29 4.97 -12.23 -6.83
CA VAL A 29 6.38 -12.34 -7.20
C VAL A 29 6.62 -11.91 -8.65
N PHE A 30 5.77 -12.38 -9.59
CA PHE A 30 5.88 -11.95 -10.98
C PHE A 30 5.69 -10.44 -11.13
N HIS A 31 4.73 -9.85 -10.42
CA HIS A 31 4.51 -8.40 -10.48
C HIS A 31 5.68 -7.59 -9.91
N ASP A 32 6.33 -8.07 -8.84
CA ASP A 32 7.48 -7.38 -8.24
C ASP A 32 8.76 -7.49 -9.09
N GLU A 33 8.94 -8.61 -9.80
CA GLU A 33 10.11 -8.87 -10.63
C GLU A 33 9.95 -8.34 -12.06
N ALA A 34 8.72 -8.15 -12.53
CA ALA A 34 8.45 -7.57 -13.85
C ALA A 34 8.79 -6.06 -13.85
N HIS A 35 10.00 -5.72 -14.28
CA HIS A 35 10.31 -4.37 -14.74
C HIS A 35 9.48 -4.10 -16.01
N GLU A 36 8.60 -3.11 -15.94
CA GLU A 36 7.90 -2.51 -17.10
C GLU A 36 7.35 -3.51 -18.13
N HIS A 37 6.54 -4.50 -17.73
CA HIS A 37 5.81 -5.32 -18.70
C HIS A 37 4.30 -5.08 -18.60
N ASP A 38 3.75 -4.60 -19.72
CA ASP A 38 2.32 -4.45 -19.97
C ASP A 38 1.66 -5.83 -20.05
N TRP A 39 1.24 -6.35 -18.89
CA TRP A 39 0.61 -7.67 -18.74
C TRP A 39 -0.72 -7.78 -19.52
N GLU A 40 -1.24 -6.68 -20.04
CA GLU A 40 -2.45 -6.68 -20.87
C GLU A 40 -2.20 -7.24 -22.27
N GLN A 41 -0.94 -7.35 -22.76
CA GLN A 41 -0.69 -7.60 -24.18
C GLN A 41 -0.25 -9.00 -24.61
N GLU A 42 0.17 -9.98 -23.76
CA GLU A 42 0.48 -11.35 -24.26
C GLU A 42 0.37 -12.50 -23.21
N PRO A 43 0.24 -13.76 -23.67
CA PRO A 43 -0.99 -14.55 -23.66
C PRO A 43 -1.37 -15.06 -22.26
N THR A 44 -2.41 -14.45 -21.68
CA THR A 44 -2.95 -14.79 -20.36
C THR A 44 -3.40 -16.24 -20.20
N ALA A 45 -3.78 -16.93 -21.30
CA ALA A 45 -4.27 -18.31 -21.24
C ALA A 45 -3.15 -19.34 -20.97
N ALA A 46 -1.99 -19.20 -21.61
CA ALA A 46 -0.89 -20.16 -21.45
C ALA A 46 -0.22 -20.01 -20.08
N ALA A 47 0.02 -18.76 -19.64
CA ALA A 47 0.53 -18.49 -18.30
C ALA A 47 -0.46 -18.95 -17.22
N ALA A 48 -1.77 -18.73 -17.41
CA ALA A 48 -2.79 -19.24 -16.50
C ALA A 48 -2.85 -20.76 -16.49
N LEU A 49 -2.72 -21.42 -17.65
CA LEU A 49 -2.70 -22.89 -17.74
C LEU A 49 -1.47 -23.47 -17.03
N LEU A 50 -0.28 -22.92 -17.26
CA LEU A 50 0.93 -23.36 -16.58
C LEU A 50 0.84 -23.14 -15.06
N LEU A 51 0.29 -22.00 -14.63
CA LEU A 51 0.10 -21.73 -13.21
C LEU A 51 -0.93 -22.66 -12.57
N ASP A 52 -2.04 -22.92 -13.27
CA ASP A 52 -3.06 -23.86 -12.82
C ASP A 52 -2.50 -25.28 -12.72
N ARG A 53 -1.75 -25.71 -13.75
CA ARG A 53 -1.04 -26.98 -13.80
C ARG A 53 -0.05 -27.15 -12.64
N ALA A 54 0.74 -26.13 -12.34
CA ALA A 54 1.73 -26.19 -11.26
C ALA A 54 1.09 -26.21 -9.87
N LEU A 55 -0.10 -25.62 -9.72
CA LEU A 55 -0.78 -25.53 -8.44
C LEU A 55 -1.73 -26.70 -8.22
N ASN A 56 -2.40 -27.20 -9.26
CA ASN A 56 -3.47 -28.18 -9.19
C ASN A 56 -3.08 -29.51 -9.87
N ASP A 57 -1.80 -29.85 -9.92
CA ASP A 57 -1.32 -31.09 -10.54
C ASP A 57 -2.00 -32.31 -9.90
N ASP A 58 -2.80 -33.02 -10.69
CA ASP A 58 -3.48 -34.27 -10.34
C ASP A 58 -2.65 -35.50 -10.72
N GLY A 59 -1.47 -35.29 -11.32
CA GLY A 59 -0.56 -36.34 -11.76
C GLY A 59 -1.00 -37.04 -13.05
N GLU A 60 -2.07 -36.58 -13.71
CA GLU A 60 -2.58 -37.22 -14.93
C GLU A 60 -1.86 -36.79 -16.20
N SER A 61 -1.06 -35.74 -16.15
CA SER A 61 -0.55 -35.11 -17.36
C SER A 61 0.97 -35.17 -17.46
N GLU A 62 1.46 -35.49 -18.66
CA GLU A 62 2.84 -35.92 -18.95
C GLU A 62 3.93 -34.89 -18.58
N LEU A 63 3.58 -33.61 -18.52
CA LEU A 63 4.47 -32.53 -18.12
C LEU A 63 4.40 -32.28 -16.60
N GLY A 64 5.49 -32.49 -15.86
CA GLY A 64 5.57 -32.08 -14.46
C GLY A 64 5.99 -30.63 -14.32
N LEU A 65 5.28 -29.84 -13.51
CA LEU A 65 5.66 -28.46 -13.20
C LEU A 65 5.65 -28.22 -11.70
N ALA A 66 6.78 -27.76 -11.16
CA ALA A 66 6.94 -27.43 -9.75
C ALA A 66 7.35 -25.97 -9.59
N LEU A 67 6.68 -25.24 -8.70
CA LEU A 67 7.03 -23.87 -8.33
C LEU A 67 7.75 -23.85 -6.99
N THR A 68 8.82 -23.08 -6.90
CA THR A 68 9.60 -22.91 -5.66
C THR A 68 9.74 -21.43 -5.34
N LEU A 69 9.19 -21.00 -4.20
CA LEU A 69 9.47 -19.68 -3.65
C LEU A 69 10.80 -19.71 -2.89
N ARG A 70 11.77 -18.93 -3.36
CA ARG A 70 13.10 -18.82 -2.73
C ARG A 70 13.07 -18.13 -1.38
N ARG A 71 12.05 -17.30 -1.12
CA ARG A 71 11.87 -16.59 0.16
C ARG A 71 10.88 -17.35 1.04
N PRO A 72 11.10 -17.38 2.37
CA PRO A 72 10.14 -17.95 3.30
C PRO A 72 8.84 -17.14 3.29
N VAL A 73 7.72 -17.83 3.54
CA VAL A 73 6.41 -17.20 3.74
C VAL A 73 6.19 -17.02 5.24
N VAL A 74 5.96 -15.79 5.67
CA VAL A 74 5.51 -15.48 7.04
C VAL A 74 4.00 -15.32 7.01
N ALA A 75 3.28 -16.17 7.72
CA ALA A 75 1.83 -16.22 7.69
C ALA A 75 1.23 -15.68 8.99
N ILE A 76 0.33 -14.69 8.89
CA ILE A 76 -0.38 -14.08 10.01
C ILE A 76 -1.89 -13.95 9.73
N GLY A 77 -2.67 -13.86 10.79
CA GLY A 77 -4.14 -13.75 10.77
C GLY A 77 -4.82 -15.12 10.84
N ALA A 78 -5.76 -15.31 11.77
CA ALA A 78 -6.49 -16.57 11.83
C ALA A 78 -7.36 -16.76 10.55
N PRO A 79 -7.49 -18.00 10.02
CA PRO A 79 -6.89 -19.25 10.47
C PRO A 79 -5.71 -19.69 9.58
N VAL A 80 -4.59 -18.96 9.57
CA VAL A 80 -3.42 -19.30 8.74
C VAL A 80 -2.91 -20.74 8.91
N GLU A 81 -3.01 -21.31 10.11
CA GLU A 81 -2.62 -22.69 10.38
C GLU A 81 -3.41 -23.71 9.56
N ALA A 82 -4.66 -23.39 9.20
CA ALA A 82 -5.51 -24.28 8.42
C ALA A 82 -5.15 -24.30 6.92
N TYR A 83 -4.56 -23.23 6.38
CA TYR A 83 -4.38 -23.06 4.93
C TYR A 83 -2.91 -23.02 4.51
N MET A 84 -2.07 -22.29 5.23
CA MET A 84 -0.71 -21.96 4.78
C MET A 84 0.26 -23.15 4.73
N PRO A 85 0.13 -24.23 5.53
CA PRO A 85 0.96 -25.42 5.35
C PRO A 85 0.85 -26.02 3.95
N ARG A 86 -0.36 -26.09 3.39
CA ARG A 86 -0.58 -26.60 2.03
C ARG A 86 0.00 -25.65 0.97
N VAL A 87 -0.10 -24.34 1.19
CA VAL A 87 0.52 -23.33 0.31
C VAL A 87 2.04 -23.50 0.27
N ALA A 88 2.66 -23.63 1.44
CA ALA A 88 4.11 -23.78 1.56
C ALA A 88 4.63 -25.07 0.94
N GLN A 89 3.86 -26.17 1.08
CA GLN A 89 4.16 -27.44 0.42
C GLN A 89 4.14 -27.30 -1.11
N ARG A 90 3.08 -26.69 -1.68
CA ARG A 90 2.95 -26.51 -3.14
C ARG A 90 4.02 -25.61 -3.73
N LEU A 91 4.44 -24.60 -2.98
CA LEU A 91 5.44 -23.63 -3.40
C LEU A 91 6.85 -23.96 -2.91
N HIS A 92 7.07 -25.17 -2.38
CA HIS A 92 8.36 -25.68 -1.91
C HIS A 92 9.15 -24.65 -1.07
N THR A 93 8.46 -23.98 -0.14
CA THR A 93 9.03 -22.89 0.63
C THR A 93 8.92 -23.13 2.13
N ARG A 94 9.78 -22.45 2.88
CA ARG A 94 9.74 -22.46 4.34
C ARG A 94 8.57 -21.61 4.82
N LEU A 95 7.67 -22.22 5.59
CA LEU A 95 6.61 -21.52 6.30
C LEU A 95 7.07 -21.09 7.69
N ILE A 96 6.75 -19.86 8.06
CA ILE A 96 6.95 -19.32 9.41
C ILE A 96 5.60 -18.80 9.89
N ILE A 97 5.06 -19.40 10.94
CA ILE A 97 3.89 -18.88 11.65
C ILE A 97 4.41 -18.37 13.00
N PRO A 98 4.44 -17.05 13.24
CA PRO A 98 4.89 -16.50 14.51
C PRO A 98 3.88 -16.83 15.62
N PRO A 99 4.30 -16.80 16.90
CA PRO A 99 3.36 -16.88 18.02
C PRO A 99 2.34 -15.75 17.93
N HIS A 100 1.10 -16.02 18.36
CA HIS A 100 -0.01 -15.06 18.33
C HIS A 100 -0.35 -14.51 16.93
N ALA A 101 -0.08 -15.29 15.88
CA ALA A 101 -0.40 -14.94 14.50
C ALA A 101 -1.86 -14.52 14.32
N GLU A 102 -2.78 -15.10 15.09
CA GLU A 102 -4.21 -14.81 15.08
C GLU A 102 -4.57 -13.35 15.42
N VAL A 103 -3.73 -12.65 16.19
CA VAL A 103 -3.93 -11.25 16.61
C VAL A 103 -2.89 -10.30 16.02
N ALA A 104 -2.07 -10.76 15.08
CA ALA A 104 -0.99 -9.95 14.51
C ALA A 104 -1.45 -8.59 13.96
N ASN A 105 -2.64 -8.51 13.35
CA ASN A 105 -3.21 -7.25 12.88
C ASN A 105 -3.47 -6.26 14.02
N ALA A 106 -3.99 -6.74 15.16
CA ALA A 106 -4.24 -5.90 16.33
C ALA A 106 -2.92 -5.44 16.97
N VAL A 107 -1.94 -6.35 17.07
CA VAL A 107 -0.59 -6.01 17.55
C VAL A 107 0.05 -4.97 16.62
N GLY A 108 -0.05 -5.15 15.31
CA GLY A 108 0.44 -4.20 14.31
C GLY A 108 -0.23 -2.83 14.39
N ALA A 109 -1.53 -2.78 14.69
CA ALA A 109 -2.25 -1.52 14.89
C ALA A 109 -1.78 -0.76 16.13
N VAL A 110 -1.47 -1.46 17.23
CA VAL A 110 -1.01 -0.84 18.49
C VAL A 110 0.49 -0.52 18.46
N ALA A 111 1.30 -1.39 17.86
CA ALA A 111 2.75 -1.21 17.74
C ALA A 111 3.14 -0.32 16.53
N GLY A 112 2.19 -0.05 15.62
CA GLY A 112 2.39 0.77 14.45
C GLY A 112 2.72 2.22 14.80
N GLY A 113 3.57 2.85 14.00
CA GLY A 113 3.84 4.28 14.12
C GLY A 113 2.57 5.12 13.94
N VAL A 114 2.48 6.22 14.67
CA VAL A 114 1.50 7.28 14.42
C VAL A 114 1.96 8.03 13.18
N VAL A 115 1.11 8.06 12.14
CA VAL A 115 1.34 8.86 10.93
C VAL A 115 0.18 9.84 10.77
N GLN A 116 0.48 11.13 10.76
CA GLN A 116 -0.48 12.20 10.46
C GLN A 116 -0.08 12.84 9.13
N ARG A 117 -1.01 12.93 8.18
CA ARG A 117 -0.80 13.58 6.88
C ARG A 117 -1.80 14.72 6.73
N TYR A 118 -1.31 15.91 6.38
CA TYR A 118 -2.16 17.07 6.11
C TYR A 118 -1.73 17.76 4.82
N ARG A 119 -2.72 18.16 4.02
CA ARG A 119 -2.51 18.81 2.72
C ARG A 119 -2.87 20.29 2.85
N VAL A 120 -1.92 21.15 2.54
CA VAL A 120 -2.11 22.60 2.39
C VAL A 120 -2.13 22.91 0.89
N LEU A 121 -3.18 23.58 0.46
CA LEU A 121 -3.32 24.03 -0.92
C LEU A 121 -2.94 25.50 -1.02
N ILE A 122 -2.11 25.84 -2.00
CA ILE A 122 -1.80 27.20 -2.40
C ILE A 122 -2.40 27.40 -3.79
N SER A 123 -3.37 28.30 -3.92
CA SER A 123 -4.07 28.55 -5.19
C SER A 123 -3.95 30.03 -5.60
N PRO A 124 -3.74 30.32 -6.89
CA PRO A 124 -3.78 31.69 -7.37
C PRO A 124 -5.20 32.28 -7.25
N ILE A 125 -5.27 33.54 -6.88
CA ILE A 125 -6.48 34.37 -6.81
C ILE A 125 -6.24 35.68 -7.56
N GLU A 126 -7.29 36.47 -7.79
CA GLU A 126 -7.18 37.81 -8.42
C GLU A 126 -6.40 37.76 -9.75
N ASP A 127 -6.80 36.86 -10.65
CA ASP A 127 -6.15 36.61 -11.95
C ASP A 127 -4.64 36.28 -11.87
N GLY A 128 -4.17 35.80 -10.72
CA GLY A 128 -2.78 35.40 -10.47
C GLY A 128 -1.93 36.46 -9.78
N GLU A 129 -2.50 37.61 -9.38
CA GLU A 129 -1.78 38.67 -8.66
C GLU A 129 -1.47 38.31 -7.20
N ALA A 130 -2.27 37.42 -6.60
CA ALA A 130 -2.08 36.96 -5.23
C ALA A 130 -2.28 35.43 -5.11
N LEU A 131 -1.76 34.86 -4.04
CA LEU A 131 -1.83 33.45 -3.70
C LEU A 131 -2.57 33.25 -2.39
N ARG A 132 -3.55 32.37 -2.37
CA ARG A 132 -4.27 31.97 -1.17
C ARG A 132 -3.75 30.65 -0.63
N VAL A 133 -3.28 30.65 0.62
CA VAL A 133 -2.85 29.48 1.37
C VAL A 133 -4.00 28.97 2.23
N HIS A 134 -4.36 27.70 2.09
CA HIS A 134 -5.42 27.04 2.85
C HIS A 134 -4.85 26.24 4.03
N LEU A 135 -4.89 26.83 5.23
CA LEU A 135 -4.37 26.26 6.47
C LEU A 135 -5.50 25.64 7.34
N PRO A 136 -5.16 24.78 8.32
CA PRO A 136 -6.16 24.20 9.23
C PRO A 136 -7.01 25.22 10.00
N HIS A 137 -6.46 26.40 10.29
CA HIS A 137 -7.11 27.43 11.11
C HIS A 137 -7.64 28.62 10.31
N GLY A 138 -7.56 28.58 8.99
CA GLY A 138 -8.02 29.68 8.14
C GLY A 138 -7.28 29.78 6.82
N VAL A 139 -7.56 30.85 6.08
CA VAL A 139 -6.87 31.17 4.83
C VAL A 139 -5.98 32.39 5.03
N ARG A 140 -4.89 32.46 4.29
CA ARG A 140 -4.04 33.65 4.22
C ARG A 140 -3.65 33.95 2.79
N ASP A 141 -3.78 35.22 2.41
CA ASP A 141 -3.43 35.70 1.08
C ASP A 141 -2.04 36.33 1.12
N LEU A 142 -1.17 35.94 0.19
CA LEU A 142 0.24 36.31 0.11
C LEU A 142 0.62 36.62 -1.34
N SER A 143 1.65 37.45 -1.53
CA SER A 143 2.04 37.96 -2.86
C SER A 143 3.07 37.10 -3.60
N SER A 144 3.72 36.16 -2.91
CA SER A 144 4.81 35.35 -3.47
C SER A 144 4.62 33.87 -3.10
N LEU A 145 5.00 32.98 -4.03
CA LEU A 145 4.96 31.55 -3.79
C LEU A 145 5.95 31.13 -2.69
N ASP A 146 7.15 31.71 -2.68
CA ASP A 146 8.15 31.40 -1.65
C ASP A 146 7.70 31.86 -0.27
N GLU A 147 7.03 33.02 -0.20
CA GLU A 147 6.41 33.52 1.04
C GLU A 147 5.26 32.62 1.49
N ALA A 148 4.43 32.17 0.54
CA ALA A 148 3.32 31.25 0.80
C ALA A 148 3.77 29.89 1.33
N VAL A 149 4.83 29.32 0.75
CA VAL A 149 5.40 28.05 1.18
C VAL A 149 6.08 28.19 2.54
N ALA A 150 6.91 29.22 2.73
CA ALA A 150 7.58 29.46 4.01
C ALA A 150 6.58 29.69 5.15
N HIS A 151 5.52 30.46 4.89
CA HIS A 151 4.47 30.67 5.88
C HIS A 151 3.70 29.39 6.20
N ALA A 152 3.38 28.57 5.19
CA ALA A 152 2.74 27.28 5.41
C ALA A 152 3.63 26.33 6.21
N GLU A 153 4.94 26.30 5.94
CA GLU A 153 5.90 25.46 6.67
C GLU A 153 6.00 25.84 8.16
N GLU A 154 6.13 27.14 8.45
CA GLU A 154 6.21 27.66 9.82
C GLU A 154 4.95 27.34 10.64
N GLU A 155 3.77 27.58 10.08
CA GLU A 155 2.50 27.32 10.76
C GLU A 155 2.22 25.82 10.92
N MET A 156 2.56 25.02 9.90
CA MET A 156 2.22 23.60 9.87
C MET A 156 3.15 22.75 10.74
N ASP A 157 4.44 23.09 10.88
CA ASP A 157 5.38 22.27 11.66
C ASP A 157 4.92 22.10 13.11
N GLY A 158 4.61 23.20 13.80
CA GLY A 158 4.11 23.16 15.17
C GLY A 158 2.75 22.45 15.30
N TRP A 159 1.84 22.75 14.37
CA TRP A 159 0.50 22.18 14.40
C TRP A 159 0.50 20.67 14.16
N ILE A 160 1.18 20.18 13.12
CA ILE A 160 1.18 18.76 12.77
C ILE A 160 1.92 17.92 13.82
N ARG A 161 2.96 18.47 14.45
CA ARG A 161 3.61 17.83 15.63
C ARG A 161 2.64 17.70 16.79
N SER A 162 1.84 18.74 17.06
CA SER A 162 0.83 18.70 18.10
C SER A 162 -0.22 17.63 17.80
N GLN A 163 -0.72 17.54 16.55
CA GLN A 163 -1.66 16.50 16.13
C GLN A 163 -1.09 15.09 16.30
N ALA A 164 0.16 14.86 15.89
CA ALA A 164 0.82 13.56 16.07
C ALA A 164 0.99 13.20 17.56
N ARG A 165 1.34 14.16 18.42
CA ARG A 165 1.44 13.95 19.87
C ARG A 165 0.08 13.64 20.51
N GLN A 166 -0.98 14.35 20.09
CA GLN A 166 -2.35 14.06 20.55
C GLN A 166 -2.80 12.66 20.14
N ALA A 167 -2.32 12.16 19.00
CA ALA A 167 -2.51 10.78 18.57
C ALA A 167 -1.59 9.75 19.25
N GLY A 168 -0.77 10.16 20.24
CA GLY A 168 0.03 9.27 21.08
C GLY A 168 1.51 9.15 20.70
N ALA A 169 2.01 9.97 19.77
CA ALA A 169 3.42 9.95 19.37
C ALA A 169 4.34 10.66 20.38
N VAL A 170 5.49 10.07 20.73
CA VAL A 170 6.46 10.66 21.68
C VAL A 170 7.64 11.32 20.97
N GLN A 171 8.11 10.74 19.85
CA GLN A 171 9.17 11.28 19.00
C GLN A 171 8.60 11.50 17.60
N VAL A 172 8.31 12.76 17.26
CA VAL A 172 7.68 13.12 15.98
C VAL A 172 8.70 13.74 15.05
N GLU A 173 8.92 13.11 13.91
CA GLU A 173 9.63 13.67 12.76
C GLU A 173 8.60 14.21 11.77
N VAL A 174 8.88 15.37 11.19
CA VAL A 174 8.00 16.00 10.19
C VAL A 174 8.77 16.10 8.89
N GLN A 175 8.09 15.73 7.81
CA GLN A 175 8.56 15.91 6.44
C GLN A 175 7.51 16.69 5.66
N MET A 176 7.97 17.52 4.73
CA MET A 176 7.10 18.24 3.79
C MET A 176 7.44 17.82 2.36
N GLU A 177 6.42 17.39 1.62
CA GLU A 177 6.48 17.16 0.18
C GLU A 177 5.81 18.34 -0.53
N ARG A 178 6.47 18.93 -1.53
CA ARG A 178 5.91 20.01 -2.37
C ARG A 178 5.65 19.48 -3.77
N GLN A 179 4.45 19.74 -4.29
CA GLN A 179 4.08 19.45 -5.66
C GLN A 179 3.49 20.70 -6.32
N ASP A 180 4.23 21.27 -7.25
CA ASP A 180 3.79 22.43 -8.04
C ASP A 180 3.08 21.94 -9.30
N ARG A 181 1.96 22.59 -9.63
CA ARG A 181 1.15 22.26 -10.81
C ARG A 181 1.18 23.44 -11.76
N GLU A 182 1.69 23.20 -12.96
CA GLU A 182 1.77 24.16 -14.05
C GLU A 182 1.13 23.56 -15.30
N ALA A 183 0.49 24.39 -16.13
CA ALA A 183 -0.05 23.99 -17.42
C ALA A 183 0.55 24.84 -18.55
N LEU A 184 0.89 24.17 -19.66
CA LEU A 184 1.29 24.83 -20.89
C LEU A 184 0.05 25.28 -21.67
N VAL A 185 -0.03 26.56 -22.01
CA VAL A 185 -1.10 27.07 -22.86
C VAL A 185 -0.70 26.89 -24.32
N SER A 186 -1.51 26.18 -25.10
CA SER A 186 -1.25 25.87 -26.52
C SER A 186 -1.42 27.08 -27.48
N SER A 187 -1.53 28.30 -26.93
CA SER A 187 -1.82 29.52 -27.70
C SER A 187 -0.56 30.35 -27.95
N GLY A 188 0.35 29.81 -28.78
CA GLY A 188 1.33 30.57 -29.58
C GLY A 188 2.56 31.19 -28.89
N TRP A 189 2.56 31.36 -27.58
CA TRP A 189 3.72 31.78 -26.80
C TRP A 189 3.77 30.84 -25.59
N GLY A 190 4.90 30.18 -25.34
CA GLY A 190 5.02 29.06 -24.39
C GLY A 190 4.90 29.45 -22.91
N ASP A 191 3.93 30.28 -22.57
CA ASP A 191 3.66 30.70 -21.20
C ASP A 191 3.10 29.52 -20.39
N GLN A 192 3.78 29.24 -19.28
CA GLN A 192 3.33 28.30 -18.25
C GLN A 192 2.37 29.06 -17.33
N ILE A 193 1.12 28.58 -17.21
CA ILE A 193 0.19 29.07 -16.20
C ILE A 193 0.39 28.24 -14.94
N TYR A 194 0.69 28.90 -13.83
CA TYR A 194 0.69 28.30 -12.51
C TYR A 194 -0.75 27.98 -12.09
N LEU A 195 -1.02 26.70 -11.81
CA LEU A 195 -2.34 26.22 -11.38
C LEU A 195 -2.47 26.10 -9.86
N GLY A 196 -1.37 26.18 -9.12
CA GLY A 196 -1.32 26.00 -7.68
C GLY A 196 -0.23 25.04 -7.23
N THR A 197 0.03 25.06 -5.93
CA THR A 197 1.00 24.19 -5.24
C THR A 197 0.27 23.44 -4.17
N GLU A 198 0.56 22.14 -4.07
CA GLU A 198 0.13 21.30 -2.98
C GLU A 198 1.33 20.99 -2.09
N LEU A 199 1.22 21.36 -0.82
CA LEU A 199 2.17 20.97 0.22
C LEU A 199 1.56 19.86 1.05
N THR A 200 2.25 18.73 1.15
CA THR A 200 1.87 17.68 2.06
C THR A 200 2.84 17.58 3.22
N PHE A 201 2.32 17.85 4.41
CA PHE A 201 3.04 17.65 5.67
C PHE A 201 2.74 16.25 6.20
N ILE A 202 3.80 15.51 6.55
CA ILE A 202 3.74 14.16 7.08
C ILE A 202 4.48 14.16 8.41
N ALA A 203 3.76 13.92 9.49
CA ALA A 203 4.34 13.70 10.81
C ALA A 203 4.33 12.20 11.13
N VAL A 204 5.51 11.64 11.38
CA VAL A 204 5.68 10.23 11.76
C VAL A 204 6.24 10.18 13.17
N GLY A 205 5.64 9.38 14.03
CA GLY A 205 6.22 9.13 15.34
C GLY A 205 5.89 7.77 15.90
N ARG A 206 6.70 7.32 16.86
CA ARG A 206 6.44 6.05 17.56
C ARG A 206 5.42 6.28 18.67
N PRO A 207 4.42 5.39 18.80
CA PRO A 207 3.53 5.43 19.95
C PRO A 207 4.35 5.21 21.23
N SER A 208 3.92 5.83 22.34
CA SER A 208 4.47 5.47 23.65
C SER A 208 4.22 3.97 23.87
N PRO A 209 5.20 3.18 24.34
CA PRO A 209 4.87 1.90 24.94
C PRO A 209 3.84 2.20 26.03
N ALA A 210 2.66 1.57 25.94
CA ALA A 210 1.69 1.64 27.01
C ALA A 210 2.39 1.19 28.29
N MET A 211 2.38 2.05 29.31
CA MET A 211 2.89 1.74 30.64
C MET A 211 1.92 0.80 31.36
#